data_AF-A0A9E1DX64-F1
#
_entry.id   AF-A0A9E1DX64-F1
#
_cell.length_a   1.000
_cell.length_b   1.000
_cell.length_c   1.000
_cell.angle_alpha   90.00
_cell.angle_beta   90.00
_cell.angle_gamma   90.00
#
_symmetry.space_group_name_H-M   'P 1'
#
loop_
_entity.id
_entity.type
_entity.pdbx_description
1 polymer ?
#
loop_
_entity_poly.entity_id
_entity_poly.type
_entity_poly.pdbx_seq_one_letter_code
_entity_poly.pdbx_strand_id
1 'polypeptide(L)'
;MEDEVRDPYEYEVDLRDYIKVIWEQKWLIALIFIVAVGAALAFSLSSTPKYRTRASLIITSPIADKLVSQPGGTQNQVDFISEFDYEEVGFSNELLETIITDLDLTTGSGEARSLNSLRNQMSVSLALPGSSDIDTDKPVLHLDVTGSSRESIKEIADKWGELYLQRASEILSGEVERYHEMISDEYSKAREDLQAKIEDRIEARKEHNLQLIKIEANVLRDRYKDYLASLEPKKLDLEKKRAQL
;
A
#
# COMPACT_ATOMS: atom_id res chain seq x y z
N MET A 1 -11.08 -92.17 -12.59
CA MET A 1 -11.05 -91.01 -13.50
C MET A 1 -12.48 -90.93 -14.01
N GLU A 2 -13.26 -89.91 -13.72
CA GLU A 2 -12.93 -88.49 -13.70
C GLU A 2 -13.55 -87.79 -12.48
N ASP A 3 -12.73 -87.02 -11.78
CA ASP A 3 -13.15 -86.04 -10.80
C ASP A 3 -13.75 -84.85 -11.56
N GLU A 4 -15.05 -84.63 -11.42
CA GLU A 4 -15.73 -83.45 -11.96
C GLU A 4 -15.31 -82.23 -11.14
N VAL A 5 -14.31 -81.51 -11.67
CA VAL A 5 -13.82 -80.24 -11.12
C VAL A 5 -14.96 -79.24 -11.17
N ARG A 6 -15.60 -79.00 -10.03
CA ARG A 6 -16.57 -77.92 -9.86
C ARG A 6 -15.83 -76.59 -9.93
N ASP A 7 -16.13 -75.82 -10.98
CA ASP A 7 -15.59 -74.49 -11.24
C ASP A 7 -15.96 -73.53 -10.08
N PRO A 8 -14.98 -72.90 -9.38
CA PRO A 8 -15.24 -72.15 -8.15
C PRO A 8 -15.74 -70.71 -8.37
N TYR A 9 -16.18 -70.34 -9.58
CA TYR A 9 -16.37 -68.94 -9.98
C TYR A 9 -17.80 -68.48 -10.32
N GLU A 10 -18.85 -69.30 -10.16
CA GLU A 10 -20.25 -68.87 -10.37
C GLU A 10 -20.88 -68.16 -9.16
N TYR A 11 -20.14 -67.23 -8.54
CA TYR A 11 -20.71 -66.29 -7.57
C TYR A 11 -20.84 -64.90 -8.23
N GLU A 12 -21.64 -64.83 -9.29
CA GLU A 12 -22.12 -63.55 -9.81
C GLU A 12 -23.08 -62.96 -8.78
N VAL A 13 -22.59 -62.04 -7.97
CA VAL A 13 -23.41 -61.40 -6.94
C VAL A 13 -24.42 -60.47 -7.62
N ASP A 14 -25.65 -60.94 -7.78
CA ASP A 14 -26.75 -60.15 -8.34
C ASP A 14 -27.13 -59.01 -7.38
N LEU A 15 -27.21 -57.77 -7.88
CA LEU A 15 -27.55 -56.58 -7.07
C LEU A 15 -28.89 -56.73 -6.33
N ARG A 16 -29.78 -57.58 -6.85
CA ARG A 16 -31.09 -57.87 -6.26
C ARG A 16 -31.00 -58.55 -4.90
N ASP A 17 -29.97 -59.37 -4.68
CA ASP A 17 -29.77 -60.04 -3.39
C ASP A 17 -29.32 -59.05 -2.31
N TYR A 18 -28.51 -58.04 -2.66
CA TYR A 18 -28.21 -56.95 -1.72
C TYR A 18 -29.46 -56.14 -1.33
N ILE A 19 -30.37 -55.89 -2.27
CA ILE A 19 -31.62 -55.16 -2.00
C ILE A 19 -32.54 -55.97 -1.07
N LYS A 20 -32.59 -57.30 -1.21
CA LYS A 20 -33.35 -58.19 -0.30
C LYS A 20 -32.81 -58.12 1.12
N VAL A 21 -31.49 -58.18 1.30
CA VAL A 21 -30.86 -58.10 2.63
C VAL A 21 -31.20 -56.77 3.32
N ILE A 22 -31.19 -55.66 2.57
CA ILE A 22 -31.62 -54.34 3.07
C ILE A 22 -33.11 -54.36 3.47
N TRP A 23 -33.96 -55.09 2.73
CA TRP A 23 -35.39 -55.21 3.01
C TRP A 23 -35.73 -56.10 4.22
N GLU A 24 -34.92 -57.10 4.51
CA GLU A 24 -35.05 -57.93 5.71
C GLU A 24 -34.53 -57.21 6.95
N GLN A 25 -33.47 -56.41 6.83
CA GLN A 25 -32.85 -55.68 7.93
C GLN A 25 -33.34 -54.22 8.09
N LYS A 26 -34.53 -53.88 7.59
CA LYS A 26 -35.11 -52.53 7.69
C LYS A 26 -35.12 -51.97 9.11
N TRP A 27 -35.34 -52.82 10.11
CA TRP A 27 -35.32 -52.41 11.52
C TRP A 27 -33.93 -52.03 12.01
N LEU A 28 -32.88 -52.74 11.56
CA LEU A 28 -31.50 -52.41 11.89
C LEU A 28 -31.07 -51.10 11.21
N ILE A 29 -31.46 -50.89 9.95
CA ILE A 29 -31.22 -49.64 9.23
C ILE A 29 -31.96 -48.48 9.89
N ALA A 30 -33.23 -48.67 10.27
CA ALA A 30 -34.01 -47.65 10.98
C ALA A 30 -33.38 -47.31 12.34
N LEU A 31 -32.88 -48.30 13.08
CA LEU A 31 -32.20 -48.08 14.36
C LEU A 31 -30.90 -47.29 14.19
N ILE A 32 -30.05 -47.67 13.22
CA ILE A 32 -28.81 -46.93 12.92
C ILE A 32 -29.14 -45.50 12.46
N PHE A 33 -30.17 -45.33 11.64
CA PHE A 33 -30.63 -44.01 11.21
C PHE A 33 -31.08 -43.15 12.39
N ILE A 34 -31.87 -43.69 13.32
CA ILE A 34 -32.30 -42.99 14.53
C ILE A 34 -31.10 -42.62 15.40
N VAL A 35 -30.13 -43.52 15.58
CA VAL A 35 -28.90 -43.24 16.33
C VAL A 35 -28.08 -42.14 15.65
N ALA A 36 -27.94 -42.19 14.32
CA ALA A 36 -27.21 -41.18 13.55
C ALA A 36 -27.90 -39.81 13.61
N VAL A 37 -29.23 -39.76 13.46
CA VAL A 37 -30.02 -38.52 13.59
C VAL A 37 -29.95 -37.99 15.02
N GLY A 38 -30.05 -38.86 16.03
CA GLY A 38 -29.91 -38.49 17.43
C GLY A 38 -28.53 -37.90 17.75
N ALA A 39 -27.47 -38.54 17.25
CA ALA A 39 -26.10 -38.04 17.39
C ALA A 39 -25.91 -36.70 16.65
N ALA A 40 -26.45 -36.56 15.43
CA ALA A 40 -26.39 -35.32 14.67
C ALA A 40 -27.14 -34.17 15.36
N LEU A 41 -28.33 -34.43 15.92
CA LEU A 41 -29.09 -33.45 16.68
C LEU A 41 -28.37 -33.05 17.98
N ALA A 42 -27.82 -34.02 18.72
CA ALA A 42 -27.03 -33.74 19.92
C ALA A 42 -25.81 -32.87 19.59
N PHE A 43 -25.11 -33.17 18.49
CA PHE A 43 -23.99 -32.37 18.01
C PHE A 43 -24.42 -30.97 17.57
N SER A 44 -25.53 -30.85 16.85
CA SER A 44 -26.06 -29.56 16.38
C SER A 44 -26.50 -28.67 17.53
N LEU A 45 -27.10 -29.22 18.59
CA LEU A 45 -27.51 -28.48 19.78
C LEU A 45 -26.33 -28.13 20.69
N SER A 46 -25.28 -28.96 20.71
CA SER A 46 -24.04 -28.69 21.45
C SER A 46 -23.10 -27.72 20.71
N SER A 47 -23.36 -27.40 19.45
CA SER A 47 -22.54 -26.48 18.67
C SER A 47 -22.82 -25.05 19.06
N THR A 48 -21.79 -24.31 19.49
CA THR A 48 -21.92 -22.89 19.81
C THR A 48 -22.12 -22.06 18.53
N PRO A 49 -23.15 -21.20 18.46
CA PRO A 49 -23.36 -20.35 17.29
C PRO A 49 -22.17 -19.40 17.14
N LYS A 50 -21.55 -19.39 15.96
CA LYS A 50 -20.46 -18.47 15.60
C LYS A 50 -20.99 -17.38 14.68
N TYR A 51 -20.98 -16.15 15.17
CA TYR A 51 -21.32 -14.96 14.40
C TYR A 51 -20.04 -14.30 13.86
N ARG A 52 -20.17 -13.56 12.76
CA ARG A 52 -19.11 -12.75 12.16
C ARG A 52 -19.64 -11.34 11.90
N THR A 53 -18.86 -10.33 12.26
CA THR A 53 -19.09 -8.92 11.91
C THR A 53 -17.89 -8.40 11.14
N ARG A 54 -18.14 -7.57 10.13
CA ARG A 54 -17.11 -6.92 9.33
C ARG A 54 -17.19 -5.41 9.49
N ALA A 55 -16.11 -4.79 9.94
CA ALA A 55 -15.91 -3.35 9.86
C ALA A 55 -14.99 -3.03 8.67
N SER A 56 -15.25 -1.92 7.98
CA SER A 56 -14.48 -1.51 6.80
C SER A 56 -14.12 -0.04 6.92
N LEU A 57 -12.83 0.26 6.80
CA LEU A 57 -12.28 1.61 6.90
C LEU A 57 -11.65 2.00 5.56
N ILE A 58 -12.11 3.10 4.97
CA ILE A 58 -11.57 3.61 3.72
C ILE A 58 -10.41 4.54 4.03
N ILE A 59 -9.26 4.31 3.41
CA ILE A 59 -8.07 5.15 3.62
C ILE A 59 -8.14 6.35 2.67
N THR A 60 -8.43 7.53 3.22
CA THR A 60 -8.44 8.81 2.49
C THR A 60 -7.28 9.69 2.93
N SER A 61 -6.06 9.33 2.55
CA SER A 61 -4.89 10.21 2.75
C SER A 61 -4.72 11.14 1.54
N PRO A 62 -4.49 12.45 1.71
CA PRO A 62 -4.12 13.35 0.61
C PRO A 62 -2.87 12.89 -0.14
N ILE A 63 -2.00 12.13 0.54
CA ILE A 63 -0.83 11.48 -0.05
C ILE A 63 -1.28 10.31 -0.93
N ALA A 64 -2.23 9.48 -0.46
CA ALA A 64 -2.80 8.41 -1.27
C ALA A 64 -3.49 8.95 -2.54
N ASP A 65 -4.29 10.02 -2.43
CA ASP A 65 -4.96 10.64 -3.59
C ASP A 65 -3.93 11.26 -4.58
N LYS A 66 -2.83 11.86 -4.10
CA LYS A 66 -1.76 12.41 -4.96
C LYS A 66 -0.87 11.34 -5.60
N LEU A 67 -0.65 10.22 -4.92
CA LEU A 67 0.12 9.09 -5.44
C LEU A 67 -0.67 8.35 -6.52
N VAL A 68 -1.99 8.12 -6.32
CA VAL A 68 -2.90 7.45 -7.27
C VAL A 68 -3.13 8.27 -8.55
N SER A 69 -3.04 9.60 -8.48
CA SER A 69 -3.35 10.49 -9.60
C SER A 69 -2.21 10.70 -10.61
N GLN A 70 -1.03 10.08 -10.42
CA GLN A 70 0.12 10.29 -11.31
C GLN A 70 0.15 9.26 -12.46
N PRO A 71 -0.04 9.67 -13.73
CA PRO A 71 -0.02 8.76 -14.86
C PRO A 71 1.42 8.26 -15.08
N GLY A 72 1.67 6.97 -14.81
CA GLY A 72 2.96 6.30 -15.08
C GLY A 72 3.72 5.77 -13.87
N GLY A 73 3.17 5.84 -12.65
CA GLY A 73 3.87 5.44 -11.41
C GLY A 73 3.38 4.14 -10.76
N THR A 74 2.94 3.13 -11.50
CA THR A 74 2.18 1.99 -10.93
C THR A 74 2.95 1.03 -10.01
N GLN A 75 4.28 1.17 -9.84
CA GLN A 75 5.07 0.22 -9.03
C GLN A 75 5.37 0.75 -7.62
N ASN A 76 5.89 1.98 -7.48
CA ASN A 76 6.21 2.55 -6.16
C ASN A 76 4.97 2.96 -5.33
N GLN A 77 3.78 3.03 -5.95
CA GLN A 77 2.52 3.42 -5.29
C GLN A 77 1.94 2.30 -4.41
N VAL A 78 2.08 1.05 -4.86
CA VAL A 78 1.62 -0.12 -4.11
C VAL A 78 2.57 -0.36 -2.94
N ASP A 79 3.89 -0.27 -3.19
CA ASP A 79 4.94 -0.51 -2.18
C ASP A 79 4.74 0.33 -0.91
N PHE A 80 4.42 1.62 -1.02
CA PHE A 80 4.25 2.49 0.15
C PHE A 80 3.05 2.16 1.02
N ILE A 81 1.93 1.81 0.39
CA ILE A 81 0.72 1.41 1.11
C ILE A 81 0.92 -0.01 1.66
N SER A 82 1.57 -0.91 0.91
CA SER A 82 1.81 -2.28 1.36
C SER A 82 2.92 -2.45 2.40
N GLU A 83 3.85 -1.50 2.52
CA GLU A 83 4.94 -1.54 3.53
C GLU A 83 4.43 -1.21 4.94
N PHE A 84 3.28 -0.53 5.06
CA PHE A 84 2.67 -0.29 6.36
C PHE A 84 2.07 -1.58 6.91
N ASP A 85 2.59 -2.07 8.04
CA ASP A 85 2.03 -3.25 8.70
C ASP A 85 0.72 -2.90 9.43
N TYR A 86 -0.39 -2.92 8.66
CA TYR A 86 -1.73 -2.70 9.18
C TYR A 86 -2.13 -3.72 10.25
N GLU A 87 -1.55 -4.92 10.24
CA GLU A 87 -1.83 -5.96 11.23
C GLU A 87 -1.15 -5.63 12.56
N GLU A 88 0.12 -5.20 12.53
CA GLU A 88 0.87 -4.78 13.72
C GLU A 88 0.18 -3.60 14.42
N VAL A 89 -0.22 -2.58 13.64
CA VAL A 89 -0.92 -1.42 14.19
C VAL A 89 -2.34 -1.80 14.64
N GLY A 90 -3.02 -2.65 13.87
CA GLY A 90 -4.39 -3.10 14.10
C GLY A 90 -4.56 -3.99 15.33
N PHE A 91 -3.52 -4.72 15.73
CA PHE A 91 -3.53 -5.65 16.86
C PHE A 91 -2.48 -5.34 17.93
N SER A 92 -2.06 -4.08 18.03
CA SER A 92 -1.19 -3.67 19.14
C SER A 92 -1.80 -4.05 20.49
N ASN A 93 -0.96 -4.52 21.41
CA ASN A 93 -1.40 -5.00 22.72
C ASN A 93 -2.18 -3.92 23.49
N GLU A 94 -1.75 -2.67 23.37
CA GLU A 94 -2.40 -1.50 23.98
C GLU A 94 -3.83 -1.29 23.44
N LEU A 95 -4.04 -1.41 22.12
CA LEU A 95 -5.36 -1.29 21.51
C LEU A 95 -6.27 -2.42 21.98
N LEU A 96 -5.79 -3.65 21.97
CA LEU A 96 -6.56 -4.81 22.41
C LEU A 96 -6.89 -4.75 23.91
N GLU A 97 -5.96 -4.29 24.74
CA GLU A 97 -6.17 -4.07 26.17
C GLU A 97 -7.24 -3.00 26.41
N THR A 98 -7.16 -1.88 25.69
CA THR A 98 -8.16 -0.80 25.75
C THR A 98 -9.56 -1.31 25.38
N ILE A 99 -9.68 -2.13 24.32
CA ILE A 99 -10.97 -2.74 23.95
C ILE A 99 -11.51 -3.65 25.06
N ILE A 100 -10.65 -4.47 25.67
CA ILE A 100 -11.05 -5.40 26.75
C ILE A 100 -11.52 -4.62 27.98
N THR A 101 -10.81 -3.56 28.35
CA THR A 101 -11.12 -2.74 29.52
C THR A 101 -12.36 -1.87 29.31
N ASP A 102 -12.47 -1.16 28.19
CA ASP A 102 -13.61 -0.24 27.94
C ASP A 102 -14.94 -0.98 27.78
N LEU A 103 -14.92 -2.19 27.20
CA LEU A 103 -16.11 -2.99 26.97
C LEU A 103 -16.36 -4.03 28.08
N ASP A 104 -15.55 -4.02 29.15
CA ASP A 104 -15.58 -4.99 30.25
C ASP A 104 -15.74 -6.44 29.75
N LEU A 105 -14.93 -6.80 28.74
CA LEU A 105 -15.09 -8.07 28.04
C LEU A 105 -14.74 -9.23 28.96
N THR A 106 -15.77 -9.97 29.35
CA THR A 106 -15.62 -11.18 30.16
C THR A 106 -15.77 -12.45 29.32
N THR A 107 -15.21 -13.55 29.84
CA THR A 107 -15.46 -14.91 29.36
C THR A 107 -16.77 -15.42 29.94
N GLY A 108 -17.31 -16.51 29.39
CA GLY A 108 -18.49 -17.18 29.95
C GLY A 108 -18.31 -17.68 31.40
N SER A 109 -17.07 -17.69 31.92
CA SER A 109 -16.74 -17.99 33.33
C SER A 109 -16.66 -16.76 34.24
N GLY A 110 -16.87 -15.55 33.72
CA GLY A 110 -16.78 -14.30 34.47
C GLY A 110 -15.35 -13.77 34.67
N GLU A 111 -14.36 -14.35 34.00
CA GLU A 111 -12.98 -13.86 34.00
C GLU A 111 -12.78 -12.82 32.90
N ALA A 112 -11.85 -11.88 33.10
CA ALA A 112 -11.47 -10.94 32.04
C ALA A 112 -10.97 -11.70 30.80
N ARG A 113 -11.45 -11.31 29.62
CA ARG A 113 -11.04 -11.92 28.35
C ARG A 113 -9.55 -11.72 28.13
N SER A 114 -8.84 -12.77 27.73
CA SER A 114 -7.41 -12.67 27.42
C SER A 114 -7.15 -12.00 26.07
N LEU A 115 -6.05 -11.24 25.97
CA LEU A 115 -5.58 -10.59 24.74
C LEU A 115 -5.49 -11.56 23.55
N ASN A 116 -4.90 -12.74 23.78
CA ASN A 116 -4.74 -13.75 22.75
C ASN A 116 -6.08 -14.30 22.24
N SER A 117 -7.08 -14.41 23.11
CA SER A 117 -8.42 -14.85 22.72
C SER A 117 -9.08 -13.83 21.79
N LEU A 118 -8.95 -12.54 22.11
CA LEU A 118 -9.45 -11.47 21.26
C LEU A 118 -8.68 -11.39 19.92
N ARG A 119 -7.34 -11.46 19.95
CA ARG A 119 -6.50 -11.47 18.74
C ARG A 119 -6.88 -12.59 17.78
N ASN A 120 -7.09 -13.80 18.29
CA ASN A 120 -7.48 -14.95 17.46
C ASN A 120 -8.91 -14.87 16.90
N GLN A 121 -9.75 -13.98 17.42
CA GLN A 121 -11.11 -13.76 16.94
C GLN A 121 -11.18 -12.69 15.84
N MET A 122 -10.11 -11.91 15.70
CA MET A 122 -10.02 -10.76 14.81
C MET A 122 -9.05 -11.05 13.66
N SER A 123 -9.36 -10.57 12.47
CA SER A 123 -8.47 -10.63 11.31
C SER A 123 -8.56 -9.33 10.53
N VAL A 124 -7.42 -8.73 10.22
CA VAL A 124 -7.31 -7.49 9.46
C VAL A 124 -6.76 -7.81 8.08
N SER A 125 -7.37 -7.28 7.03
CA SER A 125 -6.89 -7.42 5.65
C SER A 125 -7.03 -6.12 4.88
N LEU A 126 -6.07 -5.84 3.99
CA LEU A 126 -6.10 -4.68 3.10
C LEU A 126 -6.57 -5.11 1.72
N ALA A 127 -7.64 -4.48 1.24
CA ALA A 127 -8.12 -4.61 -0.12
C ALA A 127 -7.68 -3.39 -0.94
N LEU A 128 -6.93 -3.64 -2.02
CA LEU A 128 -6.46 -2.60 -2.92
C LEU A 128 -7.48 -2.35 -4.06
N PRO A 129 -7.50 -1.13 -4.63
CA PRO A 129 -8.31 -0.83 -5.80
C PRO A 129 -8.07 -1.81 -6.95
N GLY A 130 -9.14 -2.28 -7.60
CA GLY A 130 -9.04 -3.27 -8.68
C GLY A 130 -8.86 -4.72 -8.24
N SER A 131 -8.86 -5.00 -6.92
CA SER A 131 -9.05 -6.36 -6.41
C SER A 131 -10.51 -6.79 -6.56
N SER A 132 -10.75 -8.06 -6.87
CA SER A 132 -12.08 -8.61 -7.20
C SER A 132 -13.11 -8.54 -6.06
N ASP A 133 -12.69 -8.21 -4.84
CA ASP A 133 -13.55 -8.20 -3.65
C ASP A 133 -14.27 -6.85 -3.41
N ILE A 134 -13.81 -5.73 -3.98
CA ILE A 134 -14.44 -4.41 -3.77
C ILE A 134 -14.33 -3.51 -5.01
N ASP A 135 -15.49 -3.00 -5.46
CA ASP A 135 -15.59 -1.95 -6.47
C ASP A 135 -15.34 -0.58 -5.83
N THR A 136 -14.07 -0.32 -5.51
CA THR A 136 -13.61 0.93 -4.91
C THR A 136 -12.33 1.39 -5.59
N ASP A 137 -12.27 2.68 -5.90
CA ASP A 137 -11.05 3.32 -6.41
C ASP A 137 -10.05 3.61 -5.28
N LYS A 138 -10.39 3.31 -4.03
CA LYS A 138 -9.58 3.60 -2.83
C LYS A 138 -9.26 2.35 -2.02
N PRO A 139 -8.05 2.23 -1.43
CA PRO A 139 -7.73 1.13 -0.52
C PRO A 139 -8.68 1.07 0.68
N VAL A 140 -9.11 -0.14 1.02
CA VAL A 140 -10.03 -0.41 2.14
C VAL A 140 -9.41 -1.41 3.09
N LEU A 141 -9.41 -1.07 4.37
CA LEU A 141 -9.01 -1.96 5.45
C LEU A 141 -10.24 -2.67 6.00
N HIS A 142 -10.22 -4.00 5.98
CA HIS A 142 -11.26 -4.85 6.55
C HIS A 142 -10.83 -5.41 7.88
N LEU A 143 -11.71 -5.32 8.87
CA LEU A 143 -11.64 -6.10 10.10
C LEU A 143 -12.79 -7.11 10.11
N ASP A 144 -12.46 -8.40 10.19
CA ASP A 144 -13.40 -9.46 10.49
C ASP A 144 -13.29 -9.86 11.96
N VAL A 145 -14.40 -9.81 12.71
CA VAL A 145 -14.49 -10.23 14.12
C VAL A 145 -15.46 -11.40 14.24
N THR A 146 -15.04 -12.46 14.94
CA THR A 146 -15.87 -13.66 15.16
C THR A 146 -16.15 -13.91 16.64
N GLY A 147 -17.35 -14.39 16.97
CA GLY A 147 -17.72 -14.62 18.37
C GLY A 147 -19.13 -15.17 18.57
N SER A 148 -19.48 -15.42 19.82
CA SER A 148 -20.72 -16.11 20.20
C SER A 148 -21.93 -15.19 20.39
N SER A 149 -21.72 -13.87 20.54
CA SER A 149 -22.79 -12.87 20.66
C SER A 149 -22.66 -11.83 19.56
N ARG A 150 -23.76 -11.56 18.85
CA ARG A 150 -23.84 -10.55 17.78
C ARG A 150 -23.55 -9.14 18.30
N GLU A 151 -24.04 -8.81 19.48
CA GLU A 151 -23.89 -7.48 20.08
C GLU A 151 -22.43 -7.23 20.43
N SER A 152 -21.80 -8.15 21.16
CA SER A 152 -20.40 -7.99 21.58
C SER A 152 -19.43 -7.88 20.42
N ILE A 153 -19.61 -8.67 19.34
CA ILE A 153 -18.69 -8.61 18.20
C ILE A 153 -18.86 -7.33 17.39
N LYS A 154 -20.04 -6.72 17.42
CA LYS A 154 -20.28 -5.42 16.78
C LYS A 154 -19.60 -4.32 17.58
N GLU A 155 -19.78 -4.29 18.90
CA GLU A 155 -19.14 -3.31 19.77
C GLU A 155 -17.61 -3.38 19.69
N ILE A 156 -17.04 -4.59 19.63
CA ILE A 156 -15.60 -4.79 19.41
C ILE A 156 -15.16 -4.18 18.08
N ALA A 157 -15.90 -4.43 17.00
CA ALA A 157 -15.55 -3.94 15.67
C ALA A 157 -15.67 -2.41 15.57
N ASP A 158 -16.73 -1.84 16.15
CA ASP A 158 -16.96 -0.40 16.20
C ASP A 158 -15.85 0.30 17.02
N LYS A 159 -15.55 -0.22 18.23
CA LYS A 159 -14.50 0.32 19.11
C LYS A 159 -13.11 0.19 18.50
N TRP A 160 -12.82 -0.93 17.84
CA TRP A 160 -11.58 -1.10 17.11
C TRP A 160 -11.43 -0.03 16.02
N GLY A 161 -12.49 0.24 15.25
CA GLY A 161 -12.46 1.24 14.20
C GLY A 161 -12.11 2.64 14.71
N GLU A 162 -12.67 3.03 15.85
CA GLU A 162 -12.37 4.31 16.52
C GLU A 162 -10.92 4.40 16.97
N LEU A 163 -10.45 3.40 17.72
CA LEU A 163 -9.08 3.38 18.27
C LEU A 163 -8.03 3.27 17.16
N TYR A 164 -8.31 2.46 16.15
CA TYR A 164 -7.44 2.29 14.99
C TYR A 164 -7.29 3.60 14.22
N LEU A 165 -8.40 4.30 13.94
CA LEU A 165 -8.37 5.58 13.22
C LEU A 165 -7.54 6.63 13.98
N GLN A 166 -7.73 6.71 15.30
CA GLN A 166 -6.95 7.62 16.15
C GLN A 166 -5.45 7.30 16.04
N ARG A 167 -5.07 6.04 16.24
CA ARG A 167 -3.66 5.60 16.21
C ARG A 167 -3.01 5.77 14.84
N ALA A 168 -3.71 5.33 13.79
CA ALA A 168 -3.24 5.45 12.43
C ALA A 168 -3.03 6.93 12.05
N SER A 169 -3.90 7.84 12.50
CA SER A 169 -3.73 9.26 12.24
C SER A 169 -2.48 9.84 12.90
N GLU A 170 -2.13 9.42 14.11
CA GLU A 170 -0.91 9.85 14.83
C GLU A 170 0.35 9.37 14.11
N ILE A 171 0.40 8.08 13.76
CA ILE A 171 1.54 7.47 13.08
C ILE A 171 1.72 8.11 11.71
N LEU A 172 0.65 8.19 10.92
CA LEU A 172 0.70 8.75 9.57
C LEU A 172 1.07 10.24 9.61
N SER A 173 0.55 11.03 10.55
CA SER A 173 0.92 12.46 10.67
C SER A 173 2.40 12.65 10.99
N GLY A 174 2.95 11.84 11.92
CA GLY A 174 4.37 11.88 12.25
C GLY A 174 5.28 11.40 11.10
N GLU A 175 4.79 10.48 10.27
CA GLU A 175 5.48 10.02 9.06
C GLU A 175 5.46 11.09 7.95
N VAL A 176 4.32 11.77 7.74
CA VAL A 176 4.18 12.87 6.77
C VAL A 176 5.17 14.01 7.06
N GLU A 177 5.40 14.32 8.33
CA GLU A 177 6.35 15.36 8.75
C GLU A 177 7.80 14.96 8.40
N ARG A 178 8.20 13.70 8.66
CA ARG A 178 9.52 13.17 8.26
C ARG A 178 9.70 13.14 6.74
N TYR A 179 8.67 12.80 5.99
CA TYR A 179 8.72 12.86 4.52
C TYR A 179 8.84 14.29 4.00
N HIS A 180 8.18 15.26 4.64
CA HIS A 180 8.35 16.67 4.32
C HIS A 180 9.80 17.13 4.54
N GLU A 181 10.45 16.69 5.62
CA GLU A 181 11.86 16.99 5.87
C GLU A 181 12.79 16.35 4.82
N MET A 182 12.58 15.09 4.46
CA MET A 182 13.39 14.38 3.46
C MET A 182 13.23 14.99 2.05
N ILE A 183 11.99 15.28 1.64
CA ILE A 183 11.70 15.95 0.36
C ILE A 183 12.29 17.36 0.38
N SER A 184 12.12 18.12 1.47
CA SER A 184 12.70 19.47 1.60
C SER A 184 14.23 19.45 1.48
N ASP A 185 14.91 18.47 2.08
CA ASP A 185 16.36 18.34 2.02
C ASP A 185 16.86 18.03 0.59
N GLU A 186 16.17 17.14 -0.13
CA GLU A 186 16.47 16.87 -1.54
C GLU A 186 16.20 18.07 -2.45
N TYR A 187 15.09 18.80 -2.23
CA TYR A 187 14.80 20.04 -2.98
C TYR A 187 15.81 21.14 -2.69
N SER A 188 16.28 21.26 -1.44
CA SER A 188 17.31 22.22 -1.06
C SER A 188 18.64 21.91 -1.75
N LYS A 189 19.07 20.65 -1.73
CA LYS A 189 20.29 20.18 -2.41
C LYS A 189 20.21 20.33 -3.93
N ALA A 190 19.07 20.00 -4.53
CA ALA A 190 18.85 20.18 -5.96
C ALA A 190 18.86 21.66 -6.36
N ARG A 191 18.29 22.54 -5.53
CA ARG A 191 18.34 23.99 -5.74
C ARG A 191 19.76 24.54 -5.62
N GLU A 192 20.53 24.06 -4.66
CA GLU A 192 21.93 24.46 -4.46
C GLU A 192 22.82 24.03 -5.65
N ASP A 193 22.69 22.79 -6.13
CA ASP A 193 23.40 22.29 -7.33
C ASP A 193 22.99 23.05 -8.60
N LEU A 194 21.69 23.35 -8.76
CA LEU A 194 21.22 24.16 -9.88
C LEU A 194 21.80 25.57 -9.84
N GLN A 195 21.87 26.17 -8.65
CA GLN A 195 22.40 27.51 -8.47
C GLN A 195 23.91 27.56 -8.70
N ALA A 196 24.66 26.56 -8.21
CA ALA A 196 26.08 26.40 -8.50
C ALA A 196 26.33 26.24 -10.02
N LYS A 197 25.53 25.42 -10.71
CA LYS A 197 25.61 25.28 -12.18
C LYS A 197 25.26 26.57 -12.93
N ILE A 198 24.33 27.36 -12.42
CA ILE A 198 23.99 28.68 -12.98
C ILE A 198 25.16 29.64 -12.78
N GLU A 199 25.76 29.69 -11.59
CA GLU A 199 26.92 30.52 -11.27
C GLU A 199 28.11 30.16 -12.17
N ASP A 200 28.43 28.86 -12.30
CA ASP A 200 29.49 28.35 -13.19
C ASP A 200 29.26 28.76 -14.66
N ARG A 201 28.00 28.69 -15.13
CA ARG A 201 27.62 29.11 -16.49
C ARG A 201 27.72 30.62 -16.67
N ILE A 202 27.37 31.40 -15.65
CA ILE A 202 27.49 32.86 -15.66
C ILE A 202 28.96 33.27 -15.69
N GLU A 203 29.82 32.65 -14.88
CA GLU A 203 31.24 32.94 -14.82
C GLU A 203 31.95 32.56 -16.13
N ALA A 204 31.68 31.36 -16.64
CA ALA A 204 32.19 30.93 -17.95
C ALA A 204 31.75 31.86 -19.10
N ARG A 205 30.52 32.40 -19.04
CA ARG A 205 30.02 33.37 -20.02
C ARG A 205 30.64 34.75 -19.84
N LYS A 206 30.87 35.22 -18.61
CA LYS A 206 31.54 36.49 -18.31
C LYS A 206 32.98 36.48 -18.79
N GLU A 207 33.75 35.44 -18.47
CA GLU A 207 35.14 35.30 -18.93
C GLU A 207 35.25 35.30 -20.45
N HIS A 208 34.38 34.54 -21.12
CA HIS A 208 34.36 34.47 -22.57
C HIS A 208 33.95 35.81 -23.21
N ASN A 209 32.98 36.53 -22.64
CA ASN A 209 32.52 37.83 -23.16
C ASN A 209 33.53 38.96 -22.90
N LEU A 210 34.26 38.92 -21.77
CA LEU A 210 35.36 39.84 -21.46
C LEU A 210 36.50 39.75 -22.46
N GLN A 211 36.85 38.55 -22.91
CA GLN A 211 37.84 38.37 -23.98
C GLN A 211 37.38 38.99 -25.30
N LEU A 212 36.10 38.80 -25.66
CA LEU A 212 35.54 39.37 -26.88
C LEU A 212 35.56 40.90 -26.87
N ILE A 213 35.12 41.52 -25.78
CA ILE A 213 35.11 42.98 -25.60
C ILE A 213 36.54 43.54 -25.61
N LYS A 214 37.50 42.83 -25.01
CA LYS A 214 38.91 43.25 -25.01
C LYS A 214 39.53 43.19 -26.41
N ILE A 215 39.18 42.18 -27.20
CA ILE A 215 39.59 42.07 -28.61
C ILE A 215 38.98 43.23 -29.41
N GLU A 216 37.68 43.49 -29.27
CA GLU A 216 36.99 44.58 -29.96
C GLU A 216 37.58 45.95 -29.61
N ALA A 217 37.86 46.20 -28.32
CA ALA A 217 38.48 47.43 -27.86
C ALA A 217 39.92 47.61 -28.37
N ASN A 218 40.68 46.53 -28.53
CA ASN A 218 42.02 46.59 -29.14
C ASN A 218 41.91 46.91 -30.64
N VAL A 219 41.02 46.24 -31.37
CA VAL A 219 40.78 46.49 -32.80
C VAL A 219 40.33 47.93 -33.05
N LEU A 220 39.43 48.45 -32.22
CA LEU A 220 38.93 49.83 -32.34
C LEU A 220 40.05 50.86 -32.08
N ARG A 221 40.92 50.58 -31.10
CA ARG A 221 42.07 51.41 -30.77
C ARG A 221 43.11 51.43 -31.89
N ASP A 222 43.40 50.28 -32.48
CA ASP A 222 44.34 50.17 -33.59
C ASP A 222 43.80 50.88 -34.83
N ARG A 223 42.50 50.70 -35.14
CA ARG A 223 41.84 51.45 -36.22
C ARG A 223 41.87 52.96 -35.99
N TYR A 224 41.70 53.42 -34.75
CA TYR A 224 41.79 54.84 -34.42
C TYR A 224 43.21 55.39 -34.60
N LYS A 225 44.25 54.61 -34.22
CA LYS A 225 45.65 54.98 -34.48
C LYS A 225 45.96 55.06 -35.98
N ASP A 226 45.50 54.08 -36.75
CA ASP A 226 45.67 54.07 -38.21
C ASP A 226 44.97 55.28 -38.85
N TYR A 227 43.77 55.61 -38.37
CA TYR A 227 43.05 56.79 -38.81
C TYR A 227 43.82 58.09 -38.49
N LEU A 228 44.36 58.24 -37.29
CA LEU A 228 45.21 59.39 -36.92
C LEU A 228 46.48 59.47 -37.77
N ALA A 229 47.17 58.34 -37.99
CA ALA A 229 48.36 58.26 -38.83
C ALA A 229 48.03 58.62 -40.30
N SER A 230 46.83 58.32 -40.78
CA SER A 230 46.36 58.71 -42.12
C SER A 230 46.03 60.21 -42.25
N LEU A 231 45.80 60.90 -41.12
CA LEU A 231 45.49 62.33 -41.08
C LEU A 231 46.73 63.22 -41.02
N GLU A 232 47.84 62.75 -40.44
CA GLU A 232 49.12 63.48 -40.41
C GLU A 232 49.63 63.89 -41.81
N PRO A 233 49.75 62.98 -42.81
CA PRO A 233 50.23 63.38 -44.12
C PRO A 233 49.24 64.30 -44.85
N LYS A 234 47.94 64.18 -44.59
CA LYS A 234 46.91 65.06 -45.16
C LYS A 234 46.98 66.48 -44.59
N LYS A 235 47.30 66.62 -43.30
CA LYS A 235 47.57 67.93 -42.69
C LYS A 235 48.83 68.55 -43.26
N LEU A 236 49.89 67.77 -43.44
CA LEU A 236 51.15 68.23 -44.02
C LEU A 236 50.99 68.69 -45.47
N ASP A 237 50.16 68.00 -46.27
CA ASP A 237 49.84 68.40 -47.66
C ASP A 237 49.01 69.69 -47.71
N LEU A 238 48.08 69.88 -46.76
CA LEU A 238 47.29 71.12 -46.64
C LEU A 238 48.15 72.32 -46.23
N GLU A 239 49.12 72.14 -45.31
CA GLU A 239 50.05 73.21 -44.95
C GLU A 239 51.01 73.55 -46.10
N LYS A 240 51.51 72.56 -46.84
CA LYS A 240 52.32 72.79 -48.04
C LYS A 240 51.54 73.52 -49.13
N LYS A 241 50.26 73.18 -49.35
CA LYS A 241 49.38 73.91 -50.29
C LYS A 241 49.08 75.33 -49.85
N ARG A 242 49.00 75.61 -48.54
CA ARG A 242 48.83 76.98 -48.02
C ARG A 242 50.10 77.81 -48.13
N ALA A 243 51.29 77.21 -48.08
CA ALA A 243 52.56 77.92 -48.18
C ALA A 243 53.00 78.23 -49.64
N GLN A 244 52.26 77.72 -50.64
CA GLN A 244 52.52 77.94 -52.08
C GLN A 244 51.54 78.93 -52.74
N LEU A 245 50.62 79.51 -51.97
CA LEU A 245 49.73 80.62 -52.34
C LEU A 245 50.27 81.92 -51.76
#